data_AF-A0A7Y3ITX8-F1
#
_entry.id   AF-A0A7Y3ITX8-F1
#
_cell.length_a   1.000
_cell.length_b   1.000
_cell.length_c   1.000
_cell.angle_alpha   90.00
_cell.angle_beta   90.00
_cell.angle_gamma   90.00
#
_symmetry.space_group_name_H-M   'P 1'
#
loop_
_entity.id
_entity.type
_entity.pdbx_description
1 polymer ?
#
loop_
_entity_poly.entity_id
_entity_poly.type
_entity_poly.pdbx_seq_one_letter_code
_entity_poly.pdbx_strand_id
1 'polypeptide(L)' 'MPKVDLMSQEDLIKKISELESINDQLTTEIRYLDQLLRTIGFEQGLKTLKFAALEIIEQDKQQ' A
#
# COMPACT_ATOMS: atom_id res chain seq x y z
N MET A 1 -3.51 -10.81 36.57
CA MET A 1 -2.66 -10.34 35.44
C MET A 1 -3.09 -11.12 34.21
N PRO A 2 -3.45 -10.46 33.09
CA PRO A 2 -3.75 -11.18 31.86
C PRO A 2 -2.45 -11.84 31.36
N LYS A 3 -2.52 -13.13 31.02
CA LYS A 3 -1.41 -13.83 30.36
C LYS A 3 -1.25 -13.21 28.96
N VAL A 4 -0.13 -12.54 28.73
CA VAL A 4 0.30 -12.23 27.36
C VAL A 4 0.68 -13.56 26.73
N ASP A 5 -0.17 -14.05 25.84
CA ASP A 5 0.11 -15.25 25.07
C ASP A 5 1.26 -14.92 24.11
N LEU A 6 2.47 -15.40 24.44
CA LEU A 6 3.66 -15.18 23.64
C LEU A 6 3.62 -16.16 22.47
N MET A 7 3.43 -15.64 21.24
CA MET A 7 3.48 -16.45 20.02
C MET A 7 4.78 -17.27 19.99
N SER A 8 4.67 -18.54 19.64
CA SER A 8 5.85 -19.40 19.52
C SER A 8 6.76 -18.90 18.39
N GLN A 9 8.03 -19.29 18.43
CA GLN A 9 8.97 -18.96 17.36
C GLN A 9 8.49 -19.50 16.00
N GLU A 10 7.86 -20.68 15.98
CA GLU A 10 7.31 -21.28 14.76
C GLU A 10 6.13 -20.46 14.22
N ASP A 11 5.23 -19.99 15.10
CA ASP A 11 4.10 -19.13 14.72
C ASP A 11 4.58 -17.79 14.17
N LEU A 12 5.64 -17.21 14.76
CA LEU A 12 6.25 -15.98 14.28
C LEU A 12 6.88 -16.16 12.91
N ILE A 13 7.62 -17.26 12.69
CA ILE A 13 8.23 -17.56 11.37
C ILE A 13 7.14 -17.73 10.32
N LYS A 14 6.10 -18.50 10.63
CA LYS A 14 4.96 -18.67 9.73
C LYS A 14 4.30 -17.33 9.39
N LYS A 15 4.12 -16.47 10.40
CA LYS A 15 3.53 -15.15 10.19
C LYS A 15 4.40 -14.26 9.31
N ILE A 16 5.72 -14.31 9.49
CA ILE A 16 6.67 -13.60 8.64
C ILE A 16 6.52 -14.05 7.19
N SER A 17 6.53 -15.36 6.91
CA SER A 17 6.39 -15.87 5.55
C SER A 17 5.06 -15.48 4.88
N GLU A 18 3.95 -15.49 5.65
CA GLU A 18 2.66 -14.98 5.16
C GLU A 18 2.74 -13.49 4.80
N LEU A 19 3.36 -12.68 5.66
CA LEU A 19 3.50 -11.23 5.43
C LEU A 19 4.42 -10.93 4.26
N GLU A 20 5.49 -11.69 4.08
CA GLU A 20 6.40 -11.59 2.93
C GLU A 20 5.65 -11.86 1.63
N SER A 21 4.88 -12.95 1.57
CA SER A 21 4.06 -13.27 0.39
C SER A 21 3.04 -12.17 0.08
N ILE A 22 2.37 -11.62 1.10
CA ILE A 22 1.41 -10.53 0.92
C ILE A 22 2.12 -9.27 0.41
N ASN A 23 3.28 -8.94 0.99
CA ASN A 23 4.05 -7.76 0.60
C ASN A 23 4.56 -7.85 -0.84
N ASP A 24 5.01 -9.02 -1.28
CA ASP A 24 5.46 -9.25 -2.66
C ASP A 24 4.32 -9.08 -3.66
N GLN A 25 3.14 -9.61 -3.33
CA GLN A 25 1.93 -9.41 -4.15
C GLN A 25 1.55 -7.93 -4.23
N LEU A 26 1.41 -7.25 -3.09
CA LEU A 26 1.04 -5.83 -3.04
C LEU A 26 2.05 -4.94 -3.76
N THR A 27 3.34 -5.23 -3.62
CA THR A 27 4.40 -4.51 -4.31
C THR A 27 4.29 -4.67 -5.82
N THR A 28 3.96 -5.87 -6.28
CA THR A 28 3.76 -6.16 -7.71
C THR A 28 2.55 -5.41 -8.26
N GLU A 29 1.42 -5.43 -7.55
CA GLU A 29 0.20 -4.72 -7.92
C GLU A 29 0.41 -3.20 -7.96
N ILE A 30 1.09 -2.62 -6.97
CA ILE A 30 1.42 -1.20 -6.92
C ILE A 30 2.29 -0.79 -8.11
N ARG A 31 3.30 -1.60 -8.46
CA ARG A 31 4.17 -1.32 -9.63
C ARG A 31 3.38 -1.37 -10.92
N TYR A 32 2.49 -2.34 -11.07
CA TYR A 32 1.63 -2.44 -12.24
C TYR A 32 0.69 -1.24 -12.36
N LEU A 33 0.06 -0.81 -11.26
CA LEU A 33 -0.77 0.39 -11.23
C LEU A 33 0.04 1.66 -11.57
N ASP A 34 1.26 1.82 -11.03
CA ASP A 34 2.11 2.96 -11.37
C ASP A 34 2.43 3.02 -12.87
N GLN A 35 2.72 1.87 -13.48
CA GLN A 35 2.93 1.76 -14.92
C GLN A 35 1.66 2.13 -15.71
N LEU A 36 0.49 1.61 -15.33
CA LEU A 36 -0.77 1.95 -15.98
C LEU A 36 -1.08 3.46 -15.89
N LEU A 37 -0.80 4.08 -14.75
CA LEU A 37 -1.02 5.52 -14.60
C LEU A 37 -0.12 6.34 -15.54
N ARG A 38 1.14 5.91 -15.71
CA ARG A 38 2.06 6.53 -16.66
C ARG A 38 1.59 6.39 -18.11
N THR A 39 1.02 5.25 -18.48
CA THR A 39 0.55 5.04 -19.86
C THR A 39 -0.67 5.89 -20.20
N ILE A 40 -1.50 6.26 -19.22
CA ILE A 40 -2.69 7.10 -19.42
C ILE A 40 -2.44 8.60 -19.19
N GLY A 41 -1.18 9.03 -18.99
CA GLY A 41 -0.80 10.44 -18.94
C GLY A 41 -0.50 11.02 -17.55
N PHE A 42 -0.51 10.22 -16.48
CA PHE A 42 0.07 10.63 -15.20
C PHE A 42 1.59 10.44 -15.25
N GLU A 43 2.35 11.47 -15.64
CA GLU A 43 3.79 11.36 -15.91
C GLU A 43 4.63 10.71 -14.79
N GLN A 44 4.27 10.94 -13.52
CA GLN A 44 4.93 10.33 -12.35
C GLN A 44 4.07 9.23 -11.70
N GLY A 45 3.14 8.65 -12.45
CA GLY A 45 2.26 7.57 -12.04
C GLY A 45 1.44 7.91 -10.79
N LEU A 46 1.56 7.07 -9.76
CA LEU A 46 0.83 7.21 -8.50
C LEU A 46 1.11 8.54 -7.80
N LYS A 47 2.32 9.10 -7.97
CA LYS A 47 2.69 10.37 -7.33
C LYS A 47 1.86 11.54 -7.87
N THR A 48 1.74 11.65 -9.19
CA THR A 48 0.91 12.68 -9.84
C THR A 48 -0.57 12.47 -9.55
N LEU A 49 -1.05 11.22 -9.54
CA LEU A 49 -2.43 10.92 -9.16
C LEU A 49 -2.74 11.36 -7.71
N LYS A 50 -1.82 11.09 -6.78
CA LYS A 50 -1.97 11.49 -5.38
C LYS A 50 -2.11 13.01 -5.23
N PHE A 51 -1.30 13.78 -5.96
CA PHE A 51 -1.40 15.25 -5.92
C PHE A 51 -2.73 15.74 -6.46
N ALA A 52 -3.17 15.24 -7.62
CA ALA A 52 -4.47 15.59 -8.18
C ALA A 52 -5.62 15.26 -7.22
N ALA A 53 -5.59 14.08 -6.58
CA ALA A 53 -6.60 13.69 -5.60
C ALA A 53 -6.61 14.61 -4.36
N LEU A 54 -5.43 15.01 -3.86
CA LEU A 54 -5.34 15.94 -2.73
C LEU A 54 -5.85 17.33 -3.08
N GLU A 55 -5.59 17.82 -4.30
CA GLU A 55 -6.13 19.10 -4.78
C GLU A 55 -7.65 19.09 -4.85
N ILE A 56 -8.25 18.00 -5.35
CA ILE A 56 -9.71 17.84 -5.40
C ILE A 56 -10.30 17.86 -3.97
N ILE A 57 -9.71 17.11 -3.04
CA ILE A 57 -10.16 17.08 -1.64
C ILE A 57 -10.05 18.46 -0.98
N GLU A 58 -8.99 19.21 -1.28
CA GLU A 58 -8.80 20.55 -0.72
C GLU A 58 -9.80 21.56 -1.31
N GLN A 59 -10.09 21.47 -2.62
CA GLN A 59 -11.12 22.29 -3.25
C GLN A 59 -12.51 22.03 -2.65
N ASP A 60 -12.85 20.77 -2.37
CA ASP A 60 -14.12 20.39 -1.73
C ASP A 60 -14.25 20.93 -0.30
N LYS A 61 -13.14 21.13 0.42
CA LYS A 61 -13.14 21.69 1.79
C LYS A 61 -13.28 23.20 1.84
N GLN A 62 -12.97 23.89 0.74
CA GLN A 62 -13.04 25.36 0.65
C GLN A 62 -14.40 25.86 0.11
N GLN A 63 -15.32 24.95 -0.21
CA GLN A 63 -16.72 25.22 -0.56
C GLN A 63 -17.63 25.05 0.66
#